data_AF-A0A8A3PJW5-F1
#
_entry.id   AF-A0A8A3PJW5-F1
#
_cell.length_a   1.000
_cell.length_b   1.000
_cell.length_c   1.000
_cell.angle_alpha   90.00
_cell.angle_beta   90.00
_cell.angle_gamma   90.00
#
_symmetry.space_group_name_H-M   'P 1'
#
loop_
_entity.id
_entity.type
_entity.pdbx_description
1 polymer ?
#
loop_
_entity_poly.entity_id
_entity_poly.type
_entity_poly.pdbx_seq_one_letter_code
_entity_poly.pdbx_strand_id
1 'polypeptide(L)'
;MEVPSPTLSPQKAVGIPGLRRWLDLYECFDKEPSELLTQAKKEEMLDDILTFSCNCIKTALHKPQVESMEALVSIWAMFANVVQFIDWSDPFHDRLICLLLWTKEFEFLRKTVHPEEIGTRATWECHRLVEVVQNSWKELIFAPHNMVDKQCNLASFTATALAISSNDWLGIVALWYLHQALEISDLRAVRFAPVTIIWIRTAGAKLLTFSILRKKWNNENIAADALDLASMQIPGILAKLAGVTYHGFSLERWFFWKGRFERLAMNEDEETRKWASDTVGYMTQFDSMLDYGVSDEKLLEDESTLREKDENKMRRIDMGKAGKDGCGEKIIEDNSHCDGQLTVTVEIATSRENTRLSLPVRQEG
;
A
#
# COMPACT_ATOMS: atom_id res chain seq x y z
N MET A 1 -18.31 19.22 21.24
CA MET A 1 -17.15 18.60 21.89
C MET A 1 -16.00 18.75 20.93
N GLU A 2 -15.16 19.76 21.17
CA GLU A 2 -13.93 19.97 20.40
C GLU A 2 -12.95 18.86 20.80
N VAL A 3 -12.52 18.07 19.81
CA VAL A 3 -11.46 17.09 19.98
C VAL A 3 -10.15 17.87 19.97
N PRO A 4 -9.32 17.82 21.02
CA PRO A 4 -8.04 18.51 21.02
C PRO A 4 -7.16 17.90 19.92
N SER A 5 -6.70 18.75 19.00
CA SER A 5 -5.72 18.36 17.99
C SER A 5 -4.41 18.00 18.70
N PRO A 6 -3.75 16.87 18.37
CA PRO A 6 -2.46 16.54 18.93
C PRO A 6 -1.40 17.36 18.18
N THR A 7 -1.31 18.66 18.49
CA THR A 7 -0.13 19.43 18.14
C THR A 7 1.01 18.85 18.96
N LEU A 8 1.97 18.20 18.30
CA LEU A 8 3.29 17.90 18.88
C LEU A 8 3.86 19.23 19.38
N SER A 9 3.70 19.52 20.67
CA SER A 9 4.22 20.74 21.27
C SER A 9 5.75 20.72 21.13
N PRO A 10 6.37 21.67 20.41
CA PRO A 10 7.82 21.70 20.18
C PRO A 10 8.64 21.87 21.46
N GLN A 11 7.98 22.10 22.59
CA GLN A 11 8.60 22.57 23.83
C GLN A 11 9.39 21.49 24.59
N LYS A 12 9.28 20.20 24.25
CA LYS A 12 10.06 19.14 24.94
C LYS A 12 11.42 18.80 24.30
N ALA A 13 11.77 19.37 23.14
CA ALA A 13 12.97 19.00 22.38
C ALA A 13 14.05 20.10 22.31
N VAL A 14 14.11 21.01 23.29
CA VAL A 14 14.99 22.21 23.31
C VAL A 14 16.51 21.91 23.31
N GLY A 15 16.92 20.64 23.30
CA GLY A 15 18.34 20.24 23.34
C GLY A 15 18.96 19.73 22.04
N ILE A 16 18.24 19.64 20.92
CA ILE A 16 18.78 19.06 19.68
C ILE A 16 19.37 20.17 18.78
N PRO A 17 20.70 20.21 18.55
CA PRO A 17 21.30 21.14 17.60
C PRO A 17 20.70 20.92 16.20
N GLY A 18 20.11 21.96 15.62
CA GLY A 18 19.44 21.92 14.30
C GLY A 18 17.92 22.04 14.35
N LEU A 19 17.27 21.79 15.50
CA LEU A 19 15.80 21.91 15.62
C LEU A 19 15.30 23.35 15.43
N ARG A 20 16.10 24.35 15.82
CA ARG A 20 15.76 25.77 15.60
C ARG A 20 15.74 26.12 14.11
N ARG A 21 16.75 25.66 13.35
CA ARG A 21 16.79 25.82 11.88
C ARG A 21 15.64 25.08 11.20
N TRP A 22 15.18 23.97 11.77
CA TRP A 22 13.98 23.27 11.32
C TRP A 22 12.68 24.06 11.57
N LEU A 23 12.51 24.65 12.75
CA LEU A 23 11.35 25.52 13.01
C LEU A 23 11.34 26.72 12.07
N ASP A 24 12.51 27.28 11.76
CA ASP A 24 12.65 28.36 10.77
C ASP A 24 12.28 27.89 9.34
N LEU A 25 12.65 26.66 8.96
CA LEU A 25 12.23 26.01 7.70
C LEU A 25 10.71 25.77 7.68
N TYR A 26 10.14 25.27 8.77
CA TYR A 26 8.69 25.03 8.90
C TYR A 26 7.88 26.31 8.72
N GLU A 27 8.29 27.40 9.37
CA GLU A 27 7.68 28.72 9.19
C GLU A 27 7.81 29.27 7.76
N CYS A 28 8.85 28.84 7.03
CA CYS A 28 9.03 29.21 5.62
C CYS A 28 7.99 28.51 4.72
N PHE A 29 7.70 27.24 4.97
CA PHE A 29 6.70 26.47 4.19
C PHE A 29 5.27 26.92 4.39
N ASP A 30 4.92 27.43 5.58
CA ASP A 30 3.58 28.00 5.81
C ASP A 30 3.38 29.34 5.09
N LYS A 31 4.45 29.99 4.63
CA LYS A 31 4.42 31.36 4.06
C LYS A 31 4.74 31.42 2.56
N GLU A 32 5.52 30.50 2.00
CA GLU A 32 5.86 30.46 0.57
C GLU A 32 5.02 29.44 -0.21
N PRO A 33 4.34 29.83 -1.32
CA PRO A 33 3.70 28.87 -2.22
C PRO A 33 4.72 27.92 -2.88
N SER A 34 4.35 26.65 -3.01
CA SER A 34 5.15 25.55 -3.61
C SER A 34 5.85 25.92 -4.92
N GLU A 35 5.22 26.78 -5.74
CA GLU A 35 5.70 27.23 -7.04
C GLU A 35 6.98 28.09 -6.99
N LEU A 36 7.43 28.53 -5.81
CA LEU A 36 8.62 29.39 -5.63
C LEU A 36 9.88 28.65 -5.16
N LEU A 37 9.81 27.33 -4.95
CA LEU A 37 10.95 26.57 -4.45
C LEU A 37 11.94 26.25 -5.58
N THR A 38 12.90 27.15 -5.80
CA THR A 38 13.98 26.96 -6.78
C THR A 38 14.78 25.68 -6.51
N GLN A 39 15.42 25.12 -7.55
CA GLN A 39 16.30 23.95 -7.37
C GLN A 39 17.40 24.20 -6.33
N ALA A 40 17.99 25.40 -6.29
CA ALA A 40 19.00 25.74 -5.30
C ALA A 40 18.46 25.68 -3.86
N LYS A 41 17.24 26.20 -3.62
CA LYS A 41 16.56 26.09 -2.32
C LYS A 41 16.27 24.62 -1.95
N LYS A 42 15.89 23.78 -2.92
CA LYS A 42 15.66 22.34 -2.71
C LYS A 42 16.94 21.64 -2.28
N GLU A 43 18.07 21.92 -2.95
CA GLU A 43 19.37 21.34 -2.57
C GLU A 43 19.80 21.79 -1.17
N GLU A 44 19.69 23.08 -0.85
CA GLU A 44 19.98 23.59 0.51
C GLU A 44 19.10 22.91 1.58
N MET A 45 17.80 22.78 1.29
CA MET A 45 16.88 22.08 2.16
C MET A 45 17.27 20.60 2.36
N LEU A 46 17.70 19.91 1.30
CA LEU A 46 18.16 18.53 1.43
C LEU A 46 19.41 18.42 2.31
N ASP A 47 20.37 19.33 2.14
CA ASP A 47 21.59 19.39 2.96
C ASP A 47 21.25 19.63 4.43
N ASP A 48 20.24 20.46 4.72
CA ASP A 48 19.74 20.70 6.07
C ASP A 48 19.05 19.47 6.66
N ILE A 49 18.21 18.79 5.87
CA ILE A 49 17.54 17.55 6.26
C ILE A 49 18.58 16.45 6.54
N LEU A 50 19.59 16.32 5.68
CA LEU A 50 20.71 15.39 5.84
C LEU A 50 21.48 15.68 7.12
N THR A 51 21.89 16.93 7.32
CA THR A 51 22.65 17.37 8.49
C THR A 51 21.86 17.09 9.78
N PHE A 52 20.57 17.44 9.79
CA PHE A 52 19.68 17.14 10.90
C PHE A 52 19.59 15.63 11.16
N SER A 53 19.32 14.83 10.14
CA SER A 53 19.15 13.39 10.27
C SER A 53 20.42 12.71 10.80
N CYS A 54 21.58 13.08 10.25
CA CYS A 54 22.88 12.59 10.73
C CYS A 54 23.16 12.98 12.18
N ASN A 55 22.86 14.22 12.58
CA ASN A 55 23.05 14.67 13.96
C ASN A 55 22.12 13.97 14.94
N CYS A 56 20.84 13.80 14.57
CA CYS A 56 19.85 13.06 15.34
C CYS A 56 20.28 11.62 15.54
N ILE A 57 20.71 10.93 14.48
CA ILE A 57 21.18 9.54 14.55
C ILE A 57 22.46 9.42 15.36
N LYS A 58 23.46 10.27 15.13
CA LYS A 58 24.70 10.28 15.91
C LYS A 58 24.43 10.47 17.40
N THR A 59 23.52 11.37 17.74
CA THR A 59 23.16 11.64 19.14
C THR A 59 22.36 10.47 19.74
N ALA A 60 21.42 9.90 18.98
CA ALA A 60 20.60 8.77 19.37
C ALA A 60 21.44 7.50 19.61
N LEU A 61 22.50 7.26 18.83
CA LEU A 61 23.43 6.15 19.06
C LEU A 61 24.18 6.21 20.40
N HIS A 62 24.14 7.34 21.12
CA HIS A 62 24.76 7.46 22.44
C HIS A 62 23.73 7.54 23.58
N LYS A 63 22.45 7.38 23.27
CA LYS A 63 21.33 7.55 24.20
C LYS A 63 20.60 6.23 24.44
N PRO A 64 19.81 6.14 25.53
CA PRO A 64 18.91 5.00 25.75
C PRO A 64 17.96 4.77 24.57
N GLN A 65 17.49 3.53 24.42
CA GLN A 65 16.64 3.10 23.30
C GLN A 65 15.41 4.00 23.10
N VAL A 66 14.73 4.38 24.18
CA VAL A 66 13.51 5.20 24.12
C VAL A 66 13.76 6.57 23.48
N GLU A 67 14.78 7.31 23.96
CA GLU A 67 15.14 8.62 23.39
C GLU A 67 15.60 8.53 21.93
N SER A 68 16.19 7.39 21.58
CA SER A 68 16.68 7.13 20.23
C SER A 68 15.54 6.92 19.24
N MET A 69 14.47 6.26 19.69
CA MET A 69 13.24 6.10 18.91
C MET A 69 12.52 7.44 18.71
N GLU A 70 12.56 8.35 19.68
CA GLU A 70 12.00 9.71 19.51
C GLU A 70 12.73 10.53 18.45
N ALA A 71 14.05 10.36 18.34
CA ALA A 71 14.84 11.01 17.28
C ALA A 71 14.40 10.54 15.88
N LEU A 72 14.15 9.25 15.71
CA LEU A 72 13.66 8.70 14.44
C LEU A 72 12.26 9.20 14.09
N VAL A 73 11.35 9.25 15.07
CA VAL A 73 10.01 9.81 14.89
C VAL A 73 10.09 11.28 14.45
N SER A 74 11.03 12.04 15.01
CA SER A 74 11.26 13.44 14.61
C SER A 74 11.74 13.55 13.15
N ILE A 75 12.63 12.65 12.71
CA ILE A 75 13.09 12.59 11.31
C ILE A 75 11.93 12.23 10.37
N TRP A 76 11.12 11.22 10.69
CA TRP A 76 10.00 10.85 9.83
C TRP A 76 8.92 11.91 9.79
N ALA A 77 8.65 12.59 10.91
CA ALA A 77 7.71 13.71 10.96
C ALA A 77 8.19 14.87 10.09
N MET A 78 9.50 15.16 10.10
CA MET A 78 10.11 16.10 9.17
C MET A 78 9.85 15.68 7.72
N PHE A 79 10.13 14.44 7.33
CA PHE A 79 9.89 13.98 5.95
C PHE A 79 8.42 14.13 5.56
N ALA A 80 7.50 13.67 6.40
CA ALA A 80 6.05 13.76 6.17
C ALA A 80 5.54 15.21 6.06
N ASN A 81 6.21 16.17 6.71
CA ASN A 81 5.90 17.59 6.57
C ASN A 81 6.49 18.18 5.28
N VAL A 82 7.78 17.95 5.00
CA VAL A 82 8.45 18.51 3.81
C VAL A 82 7.76 18.05 2.52
N VAL A 83 7.42 16.76 2.43
CA VAL A 83 6.84 16.20 1.18
C VAL A 83 5.55 16.89 0.79
N GLN A 84 4.77 17.42 1.73
CA GLN A 84 3.51 18.09 1.41
C GLN A 84 3.71 19.35 0.56
N PHE A 85 4.89 19.96 0.60
CA PHE A 85 5.23 21.20 -0.13
C PHE A 85 6.03 20.95 -1.41
N ILE A 86 6.30 19.69 -1.74
CA ILE A 86 7.07 19.31 -2.92
C ILE A 86 6.15 18.62 -3.89
N ASP A 87 6.05 19.14 -5.12
CA ASP A 87 5.22 18.56 -6.17
C ASP A 87 5.41 17.04 -6.28
N TRP A 88 4.31 16.31 -6.39
CA TRP A 88 4.26 14.85 -6.35
C TRP A 88 5.09 14.17 -7.45
N SER A 89 5.39 14.89 -8.54
CA SER A 89 6.20 14.41 -9.66
C SER A 89 7.68 14.80 -9.56
N ASP A 90 8.06 15.56 -8.53
CA ASP A 90 9.42 16.06 -8.35
C ASP A 90 10.38 14.93 -7.88
N PRO A 91 11.57 14.80 -8.50
CA PRO A 91 12.56 13.78 -8.11
C PRO A 91 13.11 13.95 -6.68
N PHE A 92 12.82 15.07 -6.01
CA PHE A 92 13.13 15.27 -4.60
C PHE A 92 12.46 14.22 -3.70
N HIS A 93 11.29 13.71 -4.09
CA HIS A 93 10.63 12.60 -3.39
C HIS A 93 11.54 11.37 -3.32
N ASP A 94 12.22 11.01 -4.42
CA ASP A 94 13.13 9.86 -4.45
C ASP A 94 14.30 10.02 -3.47
N ARG A 95 14.83 11.25 -3.32
CA ARG A 95 15.91 11.54 -2.38
C ARG A 95 15.45 11.39 -0.94
N LEU A 96 14.26 11.88 -0.60
CA LEU A 96 13.67 11.68 0.73
C LEU A 96 13.38 10.20 0.99
N ILE A 97 12.97 9.45 -0.02
CA ILE A 97 12.76 8.01 0.07
C ILE A 97 14.08 7.28 0.36
N CYS A 98 15.19 7.65 -0.30
CA CYS A 98 16.51 7.11 0.02
C CYS A 98 16.89 7.40 1.48
N LEU A 99 16.59 8.59 1.99
CA LEU A 99 16.82 8.92 3.41
C LEU A 99 15.95 8.10 4.35
N LEU A 100 14.66 7.94 4.04
CA LEU A 100 13.75 7.10 4.81
C LEU A 100 14.27 5.66 4.87
N LEU A 101 14.72 5.10 3.73
CA LEU A 101 15.31 3.77 3.69
C LEU A 101 16.62 3.69 4.49
N TRP A 102 17.49 4.71 4.38
CA TRP A 102 18.70 4.79 5.18
C TRP A 102 18.38 4.79 6.68
N THR A 103 17.28 5.42 7.09
CA THR A 103 16.91 5.39 8.50
C THR A 103 16.67 3.96 9.00
N LYS A 104 16.23 3.01 8.17
CA LYS A 104 16.12 1.58 8.56
C LYS A 104 17.47 0.96 8.98
N GLU A 105 18.56 1.38 8.36
CA GLU A 105 19.92 0.92 8.71
C GLU A 105 20.33 1.34 10.12
N PHE A 106 19.67 2.35 10.69
CA PHE A 106 19.90 2.77 12.08
C PHE A 106 19.69 1.64 13.07
N GLU A 107 18.69 0.77 12.87
CA GLU A 107 18.47 -0.38 13.76
C GLU A 107 19.67 -1.32 13.76
N PHE A 108 20.20 -1.61 12.57
CA PHE A 108 21.37 -2.46 12.42
C PHE A 108 22.61 -1.84 13.08
N LEU A 109 22.84 -0.55 12.84
CA LEU A 109 23.93 0.20 13.48
C LEU A 109 23.79 0.20 15.00
N ARG A 110 22.57 0.41 15.53
CA ARG A 110 22.32 0.42 16.97
C ARG A 110 22.62 -0.93 17.60
N LYS A 111 22.14 -2.03 17.01
CA LYS A 111 22.44 -3.39 17.48
C LYS A 111 23.93 -3.70 17.49
N THR A 112 24.69 -3.09 16.58
CA THR A 112 26.15 -3.25 16.52
C THR A 112 26.84 -2.48 17.64
N VAL A 113 26.36 -1.28 17.98
CA VAL A 113 26.93 -0.43 19.05
C VAL A 113 26.48 -0.88 20.44
N HIS A 114 25.25 -1.37 20.55
CA HIS A 114 24.57 -1.78 21.80
C HIS A 114 24.12 -3.25 21.72
N PRO A 115 25.04 -4.21 21.69
CA PRO A 115 24.70 -5.63 21.59
C PRO A 115 23.86 -6.14 22.78
N GLU A 116 23.94 -5.48 23.93
CA GLU A 116 23.10 -5.75 25.11
C GLU A 116 21.61 -5.48 24.87
N GLU A 117 21.26 -4.62 23.91
CA GLU A 117 19.89 -4.29 23.52
C GLU A 117 19.32 -5.27 22.47
N ILE A 118 20.07 -6.28 22.02
CA ILE A 118 19.61 -7.25 20.99
C ILE A 118 18.39 -8.05 21.46
N GLY A 119 18.27 -8.28 22.78
CA GLY A 119 17.16 -9.01 23.40
C GLY A 119 15.95 -8.14 23.78
N THR A 120 16.10 -6.82 23.83
CA THR A 120 14.95 -5.92 23.91
C THR A 120 14.36 -5.81 22.51
N ARG A 121 13.04 -5.88 22.38
CA ARG A 121 12.34 -5.89 21.09
C ARG A 121 12.53 -4.52 20.40
N ALA A 122 13.71 -4.31 19.81
CA ALA A 122 14.08 -3.12 19.09
C ALA A 122 13.98 -3.39 17.59
N THR A 123 12.92 -4.08 17.15
CA THR A 123 12.54 -4.00 15.74
C THR A 123 12.30 -2.54 15.46
N TRP A 124 12.86 -1.97 14.40
CA TRP A 124 12.46 -0.71 13.83
C TRP A 124 10.93 -0.67 13.77
N GLU A 125 10.31 -0.07 14.79
CA GLU A 125 8.89 -0.22 15.03
C GLU A 125 8.18 0.74 14.07
N CYS A 126 8.01 0.27 12.83
CA CYS A 126 7.28 0.99 11.78
C CYS A 126 5.86 1.39 12.21
N HIS A 127 5.33 0.89 13.34
CA HIS A 127 4.08 1.39 13.87
C HIS A 127 4.16 2.89 14.22
N ARG A 128 5.30 3.41 14.70
CA ARG A 128 5.47 4.84 14.98
C ARG A 128 5.61 5.65 13.68
N LEU A 129 6.23 5.07 12.63
CA LEU A 129 6.20 5.65 11.29
C LEU A 129 4.77 5.71 10.75
N VAL A 130 3.98 4.64 10.94
CA VAL A 130 2.56 4.63 10.59
C VAL A 130 1.79 5.69 11.35
N GLU A 131 2.04 5.87 12.65
CA GLU A 131 1.41 6.92 13.45
C GLU A 131 1.71 8.31 12.88
N VAL A 132 2.99 8.62 12.62
CA VAL A 132 3.41 9.88 11.99
C VAL A 132 2.69 10.10 10.66
N VAL A 133 2.79 9.12 9.75
CA VAL A 133 2.21 9.23 8.41
C VAL A 133 0.69 9.35 8.48
N GLN A 134 0.04 8.57 9.35
CA GLN A 134 -1.41 8.62 9.49
C GLN A 134 -1.88 9.95 10.08
N ASN A 135 -1.15 10.51 11.05
CA ASN A 135 -1.48 11.81 11.61
C ASN A 135 -1.39 12.91 10.54
N SER A 136 -0.33 12.91 9.71
CA SER A 136 -0.24 13.81 8.55
C SER A 136 -1.42 13.63 7.60
N TRP A 137 -1.87 12.40 7.35
CA TRP A 137 -3.07 12.17 6.54
C TRP A 137 -4.37 12.64 7.18
N LYS A 138 -4.56 12.44 8.50
CA LYS A 138 -5.76 12.90 9.21
C LYS A 138 -5.90 14.41 9.08
N GLU A 139 -4.81 15.14 9.26
CA GLU A 139 -4.76 16.59 9.07
C GLU A 139 -5.22 16.97 7.65
N LEU A 140 -4.74 16.29 6.61
CA LEU A 140 -5.07 16.60 5.23
C LEU A 140 -6.47 16.14 4.76
N ILE A 141 -6.95 14.98 5.22
CA ILE A 141 -8.26 14.44 4.79
C ILE A 141 -9.41 15.22 5.43
N PHE A 142 -9.25 15.62 6.68
CA PHE A 142 -10.29 16.34 7.43
C PHE A 142 -10.16 17.87 7.31
N ALA A 143 -9.12 18.37 6.64
CA ALA A 143 -8.98 19.80 6.36
C ALA A 143 -10.13 20.34 5.47
N PRO A 144 -10.50 21.63 5.65
CA PRO A 144 -11.38 22.34 4.74
C PRO A 144 -10.78 22.42 3.31
N HIS A 145 -11.61 22.77 2.33
CA HIS A 145 -11.36 22.64 0.88
C HIS A 145 -9.98 23.13 0.37
N ASN A 146 -9.55 22.54 -0.76
CA ASN A 146 -8.35 22.87 -1.54
C ASN A 146 -6.98 22.39 -1.01
N MET A 147 -6.91 21.12 -0.58
CA MET A 147 -5.66 20.47 -0.13
C MET A 147 -5.21 19.34 -1.07
N VAL A 148 -5.76 19.28 -2.29
CA VAL A 148 -5.53 18.15 -3.22
C VAL A 148 -4.06 18.02 -3.58
N ASP A 149 -3.35 19.13 -3.81
CA ASP A 149 -1.92 19.10 -4.13
C ASP A 149 -1.11 18.50 -2.98
N LYS A 150 -1.31 19.00 -1.75
CA LYS A 150 -0.65 18.46 -0.55
C LYS A 150 -0.97 16.98 -0.34
N GLN A 151 -2.20 16.56 -0.61
CA GLN A 151 -2.60 15.15 -0.55
C GLN A 151 -1.90 14.31 -1.63
N CYS A 152 -1.80 14.81 -2.86
CA CYS A 152 -1.08 14.13 -3.94
C CYS A 152 0.41 14.00 -3.64
N ASN A 153 1.00 15.08 -3.11
CA ASN A 153 2.40 15.10 -2.71
C ASN A 153 2.68 14.08 -1.59
N LEU A 154 1.83 14.04 -0.56
CA LEU A 154 1.95 13.04 0.51
C LEU A 154 1.69 11.62 0.00
N ALA A 155 0.74 11.41 -0.92
CA ALA A 155 0.52 10.11 -1.55
C ALA A 155 1.72 9.64 -2.35
N SER A 156 2.40 10.51 -3.10
CA SER A 156 3.58 10.11 -3.88
C SER A 156 4.67 9.55 -2.98
N PHE A 157 4.99 10.27 -1.90
CA PHE A 157 5.95 9.80 -0.90
C PHE A 157 5.50 8.51 -0.21
N THR A 158 4.28 8.48 0.34
CA THR A 158 3.84 7.35 1.16
C THR A 158 3.53 6.09 0.36
N ALA A 159 3.03 6.22 -0.88
CA ALA A 159 2.85 5.10 -1.79
C ALA A 159 4.18 4.54 -2.28
N THR A 160 5.16 5.40 -2.59
CA THR A 160 6.53 4.96 -2.96
C THR A 160 7.18 4.23 -1.79
N ALA A 161 7.10 4.80 -0.59
CA ALA A 161 7.60 4.17 0.63
C ALA A 161 6.96 2.80 0.87
N LEU A 162 5.65 2.65 0.65
CA LEU A 162 4.97 1.34 0.73
C LEU A 162 5.47 0.36 -0.34
N ALA A 163 5.57 0.81 -1.60
CA ALA A 163 5.91 -0.04 -2.73
C ALA A 163 7.29 -0.70 -2.59
N ILE A 164 8.27 0.06 -2.09
CA ILE A 164 9.66 -0.40 -1.94
C ILE A 164 9.97 -1.01 -0.57
N SER A 165 9.10 -0.78 0.42
CA SER A 165 9.35 -1.25 1.78
C SER A 165 9.05 -2.74 1.92
N SER A 166 9.99 -3.46 2.54
CA SER A 166 9.77 -4.81 3.07
C SER A 166 8.77 -4.86 4.22
N ASN A 167 8.45 -3.71 4.81
CA ASN A 167 7.58 -3.59 5.95
C ASN A 167 6.16 -3.17 5.52
N ASP A 168 5.20 -4.03 5.83
CA ASP A 168 3.80 -3.91 5.41
C ASP A 168 2.96 -2.96 6.29
N TRP A 169 3.53 -2.35 7.34
CA TRP A 169 2.79 -1.48 8.26
C TRP A 169 2.21 -0.25 7.54
N LEU A 170 2.92 0.34 6.56
CA LEU A 170 2.38 1.42 5.72
C LEU A 170 1.16 0.99 4.90
N GLY A 171 0.95 -0.31 4.70
CA GLY A 171 -0.24 -0.86 4.06
C GLY A 171 -1.52 -0.53 4.81
N ILE A 172 -1.47 -0.34 6.13
CA ILE A 172 -2.63 0.08 6.93
C ILE A 172 -3.04 1.51 6.58
N VAL A 173 -2.08 2.41 6.39
CA VAL A 173 -2.38 3.80 5.99
C VAL A 173 -3.03 3.80 4.62
N ALA A 174 -2.47 3.04 3.67
CA ALA A 174 -3.05 2.90 2.34
C ALA A 174 -4.48 2.34 2.39
N LEU A 175 -4.69 1.27 3.15
CA LEU A 175 -6.00 0.64 3.32
C LEU A 175 -7.01 1.59 3.95
N TRP A 176 -6.62 2.30 5.01
CA TRP A 176 -7.48 3.28 5.65
C TRP A 176 -7.82 4.44 4.71
N TYR A 177 -6.84 4.96 3.97
CA TYR A 177 -7.06 6.03 2.99
C TYR A 177 -8.04 5.59 1.89
N LEU A 178 -7.77 4.45 1.25
CA LEU A 178 -8.59 3.90 0.17
C LEU A 178 -9.97 3.49 0.66
N HIS A 179 -10.10 3.02 1.90
CA HIS A 179 -11.39 2.83 2.56
C HIS A 179 -12.18 4.15 2.63
N GLN A 180 -11.57 5.23 3.16
CA GLN A 180 -12.21 6.54 3.28
C GLN A 180 -12.60 7.12 1.92
N ALA A 181 -11.77 6.90 0.89
CA ALA A 181 -11.97 7.43 -0.45
C ALA A 181 -13.01 6.62 -1.25
N LEU A 182 -12.92 5.29 -1.26
CA LEU A 182 -13.65 4.45 -2.22
C LEU A 182 -14.87 3.73 -1.63
N GLU A 183 -14.95 3.55 -0.31
CA GLU A 183 -15.94 2.67 0.33
C GLU A 183 -17.01 3.41 1.16
N ILE A 184 -16.84 4.71 1.36
CA ILE A 184 -17.75 5.52 2.19
C ILE A 184 -18.87 6.15 1.36
N SER A 185 -18.54 6.86 0.28
CA SER A 185 -19.54 7.51 -0.60
C SER A 185 -18.98 7.78 -2.00
N ASP A 186 -19.88 7.91 -2.99
CA ASP A 186 -19.51 8.29 -4.36
C ASP A 186 -18.85 9.67 -4.44
N LEU A 187 -19.37 10.64 -3.68
CA LEU A 187 -18.81 11.99 -3.64
C LEU A 187 -17.35 12.01 -3.18
N ARG A 188 -17.00 11.17 -2.20
CA ARG A 188 -15.61 11.05 -1.74
C ARG A 188 -14.73 10.38 -2.79
N ALA A 189 -15.25 9.39 -3.51
CA ALA A 189 -14.50 8.71 -4.55
C ALA A 189 -14.12 9.68 -5.69
N VAL A 190 -15.02 10.58 -6.08
CA VAL A 190 -14.72 11.66 -7.03
C VAL A 190 -13.70 12.64 -6.43
N ARG A 191 -13.96 13.17 -5.23
CA ARG A 191 -13.10 14.17 -4.58
C ARG A 191 -11.65 13.69 -4.40
N PHE A 192 -11.46 12.42 -4.06
CA PHE A 192 -10.16 11.84 -3.75
C PHE A 192 -9.55 11.06 -4.90
N ALA A 193 -10.22 11.03 -6.07
CA ALA A 193 -9.72 10.31 -7.24
C ALA A 193 -8.22 10.59 -7.48
N PRO A 194 -7.75 11.86 -7.46
CA PRO A 194 -6.36 12.15 -7.72
C PRO A 194 -5.33 11.40 -6.91
N VAL A 195 -5.59 11.37 -5.61
CA VAL A 195 -4.72 10.79 -4.62
C VAL A 195 -4.79 9.26 -4.69
N THR A 196 -5.98 8.70 -4.93
CA THR A 196 -6.15 7.25 -5.07
C THR A 196 -5.40 6.70 -6.29
N ILE A 197 -5.28 7.46 -7.38
CA ILE A 197 -4.50 7.06 -8.56
C ILE A 197 -3.04 6.88 -8.20
N ILE A 198 -2.46 7.84 -7.46
CA ILE A 198 -1.06 7.79 -7.05
C ILE A 198 -0.82 6.53 -6.22
N TRP A 199 -1.71 6.22 -5.28
CA TRP A 199 -1.64 4.96 -4.52
C TRP A 199 -1.67 3.72 -5.39
N ILE A 200 -2.64 3.61 -6.31
CA ILE A 200 -2.79 2.42 -7.16
C ILE A 200 -1.64 2.31 -8.15
N ARG A 201 -1.24 3.40 -8.81
CA ARG A 201 -0.15 3.40 -9.78
C ARG A 201 1.19 3.03 -9.15
N THR A 202 1.48 3.60 -7.99
CA THR A 202 2.80 3.44 -7.36
C THR A 202 2.89 2.19 -6.49
N ALA A 203 1.85 1.89 -5.70
CA ALA A 203 1.85 0.78 -4.74
C ALA A 203 0.89 -0.36 -5.12
N GLY A 204 0.23 -0.31 -6.28
CA GLY A 204 -0.81 -1.25 -6.67
C GLY A 204 -0.37 -2.71 -6.69
N ALA A 205 0.84 -3.02 -7.17
CA ALA A 205 1.37 -4.38 -7.13
C ALA A 205 1.51 -4.91 -5.67
N LYS A 206 1.97 -4.07 -4.74
CA LYS A 206 2.09 -4.40 -3.32
C LYS A 206 0.71 -4.54 -2.66
N LEU A 207 -0.24 -3.67 -3.01
CA LEU A 207 -1.63 -3.74 -2.57
C LEU A 207 -2.31 -5.02 -3.10
N LEU A 208 -2.15 -5.35 -4.36
CA LEU A 208 -2.68 -6.58 -4.93
C LEU A 208 -2.09 -7.80 -4.20
N THR A 209 -0.78 -7.79 -3.92
CA THR A 209 -0.13 -8.83 -3.11
C THR A 209 -0.79 -8.98 -1.74
N PHE A 210 -1.07 -7.88 -1.03
CA PHE A 210 -1.81 -7.93 0.24
C PHE A 210 -3.21 -8.53 0.07
N SER A 211 -3.90 -8.23 -1.03
CA SER A 211 -5.24 -8.76 -1.29
C SER A 211 -5.24 -10.28 -1.53
N ILE A 212 -4.24 -10.82 -2.24
CA ILE A 212 -4.06 -12.27 -2.48
C ILE A 212 -3.75 -12.99 -1.17
N LEU A 213 -2.84 -12.43 -0.38
CA LEU A 213 -2.42 -12.98 0.91
C LEU A 213 -3.47 -12.80 1.99
N ARG A 214 -4.62 -12.19 1.67
CA ARG A 214 -5.68 -11.83 2.61
C ARG A 214 -5.10 -11.14 3.85
N LYS A 215 -4.26 -10.13 3.61
CA LYS A 215 -3.46 -9.51 4.67
C LYS A 215 -4.37 -8.93 5.76
N LYS A 216 -4.03 -9.29 7.00
CA LYS A 216 -4.64 -8.78 8.22
C LYS A 216 -3.53 -8.27 9.15
N TRP A 217 -3.80 -7.16 9.82
CA TRP A 217 -2.89 -6.56 10.79
C TRP A 217 -3.44 -6.76 12.20
N ASN A 218 -2.60 -7.24 13.11
CA ASN A 218 -3.00 -7.55 14.48
C ASN A 218 -2.71 -6.35 15.41
N ASN A 219 -3.66 -6.08 16.31
CA ASN A 219 -3.58 -4.95 17.26
C ASN A 219 -2.62 -5.22 18.43
N GLU A 220 -2.18 -6.46 18.62
CA GLU A 220 -1.37 -6.88 19.78
C GLU A 220 -0.04 -6.13 19.91
N ASN A 221 0.47 -5.55 18.81
CA ASN A 221 1.75 -4.86 18.78
C ASN A 221 1.61 -3.33 18.67
N ILE A 222 0.41 -2.78 18.79
CA ILE A 222 0.18 -1.33 18.70
C ILE A 222 -0.46 -0.86 20.00
N ALA A 223 0.06 0.24 20.55
CA ALA A 223 -0.52 0.87 21.73
C ALA A 223 -2.03 1.12 21.52
N ALA A 224 -2.84 0.79 22.53
CA ALA A 224 -4.30 0.73 22.43
C ALA A 224 -4.98 2.05 22.00
N ASP A 225 -4.24 3.15 22.01
CA ASP A 225 -4.63 4.52 21.68
C ASP A 225 -4.06 5.04 20.35
N ALA A 226 -3.07 4.37 19.73
CA ALA A 226 -2.35 4.91 18.59
C ALA A 226 -3.12 4.76 17.25
N LEU A 227 -3.76 3.62 17.00
CA LEU A 227 -4.53 3.36 15.79
C LEU A 227 -5.71 2.41 16.04
N ASP A 228 -6.91 2.79 15.59
CA ASP A 228 -8.05 1.86 15.49
C ASP A 228 -7.92 0.96 14.26
N LEU A 229 -6.90 0.09 14.26
CA LEU A 229 -6.64 -0.87 13.19
C LEU A 229 -7.80 -1.82 12.94
N ALA A 230 -8.59 -2.11 13.99
CA ALA A 230 -9.72 -3.00 13.88
C ALA A 230 -10.75 -2.39 12.94
N SER A 231 -11.11 -1.12 13.11
CA SER A 231 -12.07 -0.47 12.21
C SER A 231 -11.53 -0.26 10.79
N MET A 232 -10.23 -0.02 10.63
CA MET A 232 -9.59 0.18 9.31
C MET A 232 -9.65 -1.05 8.43
N GLN A 233 -9.67 -2.23 9.04
CA GLN A 233 -9.75 -3.51 8.35
C GLN A 233 -11.19 -3.91 8.00
N ILE A 234 -12.19 -3.27 8.62
CA ILE A 234 -13.59 -3.52 8.31
C ILE A 234 -13.95 -2.85 6.98
N PRO A 235 -14.57 -3.58 6.02
CA PRO A 235 -15.03 -2.96 4.79
C PRO A 235 -16.04 -1.83 5.05
N GLY A 236 -15.96 -0.76 4.24
CA GLY A 236 -16.87 0.36 4.29
C GLY A 236 -18.27 -0.01 3.82
N ILE A 237 -19.22 0.91 4.04
CA ILE A 237 -20.63 0.64 3.80
C ILE A 237 -20.91 0.21 2.35
N LEU A 238 -20.27 0.84 1.37
CA LEU A 238 -20.46 0.49 -0.04
C LEU A 238 -19.88 -0.87 -0.38
N ALA A 239 -18.73 -1.22 0.19
CA ALA A 239 -18.11 -2.53 -0.01
C ALA A 239 -18.96 -3.65 0.61
N LYS A 240 -19.49 -3.42 1.82
CA LYS A 240 -20.42 -4.35 2.49
C LYS A 240 -21.70 -4.56 1.70
N LEU A 241 -22.29 -3.49 1.16
CA LEU A 241 -23.48 -3.58 0.30
C LEU A 241 -23.21 -4.37 -0.98
N ALA A 242 -21.97 -4.35 -1.48
CA ALA A 242 -21.51 -5.17 -2.61
C ALA A 242 -21.10 -6.61 -2.21
N GLY A 243 -21.34 -7.03 -0.96
CA GLY A 243 -21.06 -8.39 -0.50
C GLY A 243 -19.64 -8.63 0.03
N VAL A 244 -18.81 -7.60 0.17
CA VAL A 244 -17.47 -7.76 0.77
C VAL A 244 -17.60 -7.92 2.29
N THR A 245 -17.34 -9.13 2.78
CA THR A 245 -17.50 -9.50 4.20
C THR A 245 -16.18 -9.68 4.94
N TYR A 246 -15.07 -9.91 4.24
CA TYR A 246 -13.78 -10.20 4.86
C TYR A 246 -13.20 -8.98 5.61
N HIS A 247 -12.77 -9.18 6.85
CA HIS A 247 -12.11 -8.15 7.67
C HIS A 247 -10.59 -8.21 7.45
N GLY A 248 -10.09 -7.26 6.67
CA GLY A 248 -8.70 -7.16 6.21
C GLY A 248 -8.69 -6.64 4.78
N PHE A 249 -7.64 -6.99 4.03
CA PHE A 249 -7.60 -6.70 2.60
C PHE A 249 -7.63 -8.00 1.79
N SER A 250 -8.62 -8.15 0.93
CA SER A 250 -8.88 -9.37 0.17
C SER A 250 -9.12 -9.06 -1.31
N LEU A 251 -9.06 -10.08 -2.16
CA LEU A 251 -9.33 -9.96 -3.59
C LEU A 251 -10.73 -9.40 -3.87
N GLU A 252 -11.74 -9.79 -3.08
CA GLU A 252 -13.11 -9.28 -3.23
C GLU A 252 -13.15 -7.75 -2.99
N ARG A 253 -12.35 -7.27 -2.03
CA ARG A 253 -12.20 -5.83 -1.74
C ARG A 253 -11.40 -5.11 -2.83
N TRP A 254 -10.36 -5.74 -3.38
CA TRP A 254 -9.61 -5.23 -4.53
C TRP A 254 -10.50 -5.07 -5.78
N PHE A 255 -11.24 -6.11 -6.15
CA PHE A 255 -12.16 -6.05 -7.29
C PHE A 255 -13.32 -5.10 -7.04
N PHE A 256 -13.80 -4.99 -5.79
CA PHE A 256 -14.75 -3.94 -5.43
C PHE A 256 -14.18 -2.55 -5.75
N TRP A 257 -12.95 -2.23 -5.35
CA TRP A 257 -12.30 -0.95 -5.68
C TRP A 257 -12.14 -0.75 -7.18
N LYS A 258 -11.71 -1.79 -7.92
CA LYS A 258 -11.63 -1.72 -9.39
C LYS A 258 -12.97 -1.34 -10.01
N GLY A 259 -14.05 -2.01 -9.60
CA GLY A 259 -15.41 -1.70 -10.04
C GLY A 259 -15.89 -0.29 -9.66
N ARG A 260 -15.34 0.31 -8.58
CA ARG A 260 -15.58 1.74 -8.27
C ARG A 260 -14.96 2.65 -9.33
N PHE A 261 -13.70 2.40 -9.70
CA PHE A 261 -13.03 3.17 -10.76
C PHE A 261 -13.68 2.97 -12.13
N GLU A 262 -14.14 1.77 -12.47
CA GLU A 262 -14.88 1.52 -13.72
C GLU A 262 -16.17 2.36 -13.80
N ARG A 263 -16.90 2.51 -12.69
CA ARG A 263 -18.06 3.41 -12.63
C ARG A 263 -17.67 4.88 -12.73
N LEU A 264 -16.58 5.30 -12.09
CA LEU A 264 -16.06 6.66 -12.21
C LEU A 264 -15.54 6.97 -13.62
N ALA A 265 -15.10 5.97 -14.39
CA ALA A 265 -14.73 6.13 -15.79
C ALA A 265 -15.93 6.44 -16.70
N MET A 266 -17.16 6.31 -16.18
CA MET A 266 -18.40 6.70 -16.86
C MET A 266 -18.94 8.05 -16.35
N ASN A 267 -18.18 8.77 -15.52
CA ASN A 267 -18.59 10.06 -14.97
C ASN A 267 -18.72 11.12 -16.08
N GLU A 268 -19.62 12.09 -15.88
CA GLU A 268 -19.80 13.22 -16.78
C GLU A 268 -18.62 14.19 -16.76
N ASP A 269 -17.94 14.29 -15.61
CA ASP A 269 -16.73 15.09 -15.44
C ASP A 269 -15.53 14.45 -16.16
N GLU A 270 -14.98 15.17 -17.14
CA GLU A 270 -13.91 14.68 -18.01
C GLU A 270 -12.63 14.35 -17.24
N GLU A 271 -12.28 15.16 -16.26
CA GLU A 271 -11.08 14.94 -15.46
C GLU A 271 -11.24 13.64 -14.64
N THR A 272 -12.32 13.52 -13.87
CA THR A 272 -12.65 12.30 -13.12
C THR A 272 -12.66 11.06 -14.01
N ARG A 273 -13.28 11.16 -15.20
CA ARG A 273 -13.35 10.06 -16.16
C ARG A 273 -11.96 9.61 -16.62
N LYS A 274 -11.11 10.54 -17.04
CA LYS A 274 -9.74 10.25 -17.51
C LYS A 274 -8.92 9.56 -16.41
N TRP A 275 -8.93 10.16 -15.22
CA TRP A 275 -8.21 9.66 -14.06
C TRP A 275 -8.71 8.25 -13.69
N ALA A 276 -10.02 8.05 -13.60
CA ALA A 276 -10.59 6.74 -13.29
C ALA A 276 -10.23 5.68 -14.35
N SER A 277 -10.29 6.01 -15.64
CA SER A 277 -9.90 5.11 -16.74
C SER A 277 -8.43 4.72 -16.64
N ASP A 278 -7.54 5.66 -16.35
CA ASP A 278 -6.11 5.39 -16.19
C ASP A 278 -5.89 4.41 -15.02
N THR A 279 -6.62 4.61 -13.92
CA THR A 279 -6.54 3.73 -12.73
C THR A 279 -7.00 2.31 -13.05
N VAL A 280 -8.12 2.15 -13.77
CA VAL A 280 -8.59 0.83 -14.24
C VAL A 280 -7.54 0.15 -15.11
N GLY A 281 -6.85 0.90 -15.97
CA GLY A 281 -5.73 0.41 -16.78
C GLY A 281 -4.61 -0.17 -15.92
N TYR A 282 -4.14 0.57 -14.91
CA TYR A 282 -3.11 0.09 -13.98
C TYR A 282 -3.57 -1.15 -13.20
N MET A 283 -4.79 -1.15 -12.66
CA MET A 283 -5.32 -2.31 -11.92
C MET A 283 -5.40 -3.55 -12.81
N THR A 284 -5.85 -3.40 -14.06
CA THR A 284 -5.91 -4.50 -15.03
C THR A 284 -4.52 -5.03 -15.38
N GLN A 285 -3.52 -4.14 -15.51
CA GLN A 285 -2.14 -4.56 -15.69
C GLN A 285 -1.65 -5.41 -14.50
N PHE A 286 -1.93 -4.99 -13.26
CA PHE A 286 -1.56 -5.78 -12.08
C PHE A 286 -2.32 -7.11 -12.02
N ASP A 287 -3.62 -7.13 -12.33
CA ASP A 287 -4.43 -8.35 -12.38
C ASP A 287 -3.83 -9.37 -13.36
N SER A 288 -3.38 -8.92 -14.54
CA SER A 288 -2.76 -9.80 -15.53
C SER A 288 -1.47 -10.46 -15.03
N MET A 289 -0.79 -9.87 -14.04
CA MET A 289 0.40 -10.48 -13.42
C MET A 289 0.07 -11.72 -12.59
N LEU A 290 -1.20 -11.90 -12.20
CA LEU A 290 -1.67 -13.11 -11.51
C LEU A 290 -1.74 -14.31 -12.43
N ASP A 291 -2.08 -14.08 -13.70
CA ASP A 291 -2.32 -15.14 -14.68
C ASP A 291 -1.01 -15.73 -15.23
N TYR A 292 0.13 -15.03 -15.09
CA TYR A 292 1.45 -15.50 -15.55
C TYR A 292 1.99 -16.76 -14.82
N GLY A 293 1.28 -17.27 -13.81
CA GLY A 293 1.60 -18.53 -13.12
C GLY A 293 0.83 -19.75 -13.64
N VAL A 294 -0.18 -19.54 -14.49
CA VAL A 294 -0.93 -20.61 -15.15
C VAL A 294 -0.35 -20.75 -16.55
N SER A 295 0.77 -21.46 -16.67
CA SER A 295 1.28 -21.79 -18.00
C SER A 295 0.20 -22.57 -18.77
N ASP A 296 -0.04 -22.15 -20.01
CA ASP A 296 -0.82 -22.84 -21.05
C ASP A 296 -0.29 -24.26 -21.38
N GLU A 297 0.58 -24.83 -20.55
CA GLU A 297 1.08 -26.21 -20.68
C GLU A 297 -0.04 -27.24 -20.53
N LYS A 298 -1.17 -26.87 -19.90
CA LYS A 298 -2.38 -27.72 -19.93
C LYS A 298 -3.24 -27.56 -21.17
N LEU A 299 -3.11 -26.49 -21.95
CA LEU A 299 -3.88 -26.34 -23.19
C LEU A 299 -3.23 -27.10 -24.36
N LEU A 300 -1.91 -27.29 -24.35
CA LEU A 300 -1.22 -28.03 -25.41
C LEU A 300 -1.32 -29.56 -25.27
N GLU A 301 -1.46 -30.11 -24.05
CA GLU A 301 -1.71 -31.56 -23.89
C GLU A 301 -3.19 -31.94 -24.13
N ASP A 302 -4.14 -31.09 -23.74
CA ASP A 302 -5.58 -31.38 -23.92
C ASP A 302 -6.04 -31.16 -25.37
N GLU A 303 -5.48 -30.20 -26.12
CA GLU A 303 -5.76 -30.08 -27.57
C GLU A 303 -5.14 -31.21 -28.39
N SER A 304 -3.97 -31.74 -27.99
CA SER A 304 -3.37 -32.88 -28.70
C SER A 304 -4.18 -34.16 -28.48
N THR A 305 -4.73 -34.37 -27.28
CA THR A 305 -5.53 -35.56 -26.96
C THR A 305 -6.98 -35.46 -27.39
N LEU A 306 -7.55 -34.25 -27.50
CA LEU A 306 -8.87 -34.04 -28.12
C LEU A 306 -8.83 -34.24 -29.63
N ARG A 307 -7.78 -33.76 -30.31
CA ARG A 307 -7.63 -33.94 -31.76
C ARG A 307 -7.40 -35.40 -32.14
N GLU A 308 -6.69 -36.17 -31.32
CA GLU A 308 -6.48 -37.62 -31.53
C GLU A 308 -7.74 -38.46 -31.21
N LYS A 309 -8.58 -38.01 -30.25
CA LYS A 309 -9.86 -38.68 -29.94
C LYS A 309 -10.94 -38.42 -30.98
N ASP A 310 -11.00 -37.23 -31.59
CA ASP A 310 -12.00 -36.92 -32.62
C ASP A 310 -11.70 -37.62 -33.96
N GLU A 311 -10.43 -37.79 -34.33
CA GLU A 311 -10.06 -38.59 -35.51
C GLU A 311 -10.39 -40.08 -35.34
N ASN A 312 -10.26 -40.61 -34.12
CA ASN A 312 -10.63 -42.01 -33.83
C ASN A 312 -12.15 -42.23 -33.71
N LYS A 313 -12.92 -41.17 -33.37
CA LYS A 313 -14.39 -41.23 -33.31
C LYS A 313 -15.01 -41.15 -34.70
N MET A 314 -14.43 -40.35 -35.61
CA MET A 314 -14.90 -40.26 -37.00
C MET A 314 -14.71 -41.56 -37.78
N ARG A 315 -13.66 -42.36 -37.47
CA ARG A 315 -13.47 -43.70 -38.07
C ARG A 315 -14.43 -44.78 -37.56
N ARG A 316 -15.19 -44.55 -36.48
CA ARG A 316 -16.14 -45.54 -35.91
C ARG A 316 -17.61 -45.28 -36.26
N ILE A 317 -17.95 -44.13 -36.84
CA ILE A 317 -19.35 -43.78 -37.14
C ILE A 317 -19.80 -44.26 -38.53
N ASP A 318 -18.88 -44.67 -39.41
CA ASP A 318 -19.23 -45.17 -40.76
C ASP A 318 -19.75 -46.62 -40.81
N MET A 319 -19.89 -47.31 -39.67
CA MET A 319 -20.42 -48.68 -39.61
C MET A 319 -21.47 -48.82 -38.50
N GLY A 320 -22.70 -48.34 -38.75
CA GLY A 320 -23.82 -48.68 -37.85
C GLY A 320 -25.05 -47.78 -37.91
N LYS A 321 -25.69 -47.63 -39.08
CA LYS A 321 -27.08 -47.17 -39.15
C LYS A 321 -28.03 -48.38 -39.06
N ALA A 322 -28.71 -48.55 -37.93
CA ALA A 322 -30.04 -49.17 -37.88
C ALA A 322 -30.77 -48.86 -36.55
N GLY A 323 -31.73 -47.93 -36.64
CA GLY A 323 -33.03 -47.91 -35.92
C GLY A 323 -33.07 -47.89 -34.38
N LYS A 324 -33.63 -46.82 -33.81
CA LYS A 324 -34.98 -46.83 -33.20
C LYS A 324 -35.30 -45.50 -32.51
N ASP A 325 -36.57 -45.14 -32.61
CA ASP A 325 -37.26 -44.04 -31.94
C ASP A 325 -37.16 -44.10 -30.41
N GLY A 326 -37.18 -42.94 -29.76
CA GLY A 326 -37.32 -42.84 -28.31
C GLY A 326 -37.27 -41.41 -27.78
N CYS A 327 -38.43 -40.90 -27.40
CA CYS A 327 -38.70 -39.65 -26.69
C CYS A 327 -37.95 -39.57 -25.34
N GLY A 328 -37.54 -38.36 -24.93
CA GLY A 328 -37.02 -38.11 -23.58
C GLY A 328 -36.59 -36.66 -23.33
N GLU A 329 -37.21 -36.04 -22.32
CA GLU A 329 -37.03 -34.68 -21.80
C GLU A 329 -35.58 -34.28 -21.50
N LYS A 330 -35.25 -32.99 -21.69
CA LYS A 330 -34.02 -32.38 -21.18
C LYS A 330 -34.32 -31.52 -19.96
N ILE A 331 -33.78 -31.95 -18.84
CA ILE A 331 -33.56 -31.17 -17.62
C ILE A 331 -32.40 -30.20 -17.90
N ILE A 332 -32.59 -28.93 -17.53
CA ILE A 332 -31.56 -27.89 -17.53
C ILE A 332 -30.84 -28.02 -16.18
N GLU A 333 -29.58 -28.46 -16.21
CA GLU A 333 -28.67 -28.36 -15.06
C GLU A 333 -27.85 -27.08 -15.19
N ASP A 334 -27.97 -26.26 -14.15
CA ASP A 334 -27.26 -25.01 -13.92
C ASP A 334 -25.84 -25.35 -13.44
N ASN A 335 -24.82 -25.01 -14.25
CA ASN A 335 -23.42 -25.17 -13.88
C ASN A 335 -22.93 -23.92 -13.15
N SER A 336 -23.09 -23.88 -11.83
CA SER A 336 -22.30 -23.00 -10.96
C SER A 336 -20.99 -23.70 -10.59
N HIS A 337 -19.90 -23.42 -11.31
CA HIS A 337 -18.57 -23.83 -10.87
C HIS A 337 -17.53 -22.77 -11.25
N CYS A 338 -17.32 -21.80 -10.35
CA CYS A 338 -16.27 -20.78 -10.51
C CYS A 338 -15.61 -20.38 -9.18
N ASP A 339 -15.43 -21.34 -8.25
CA ASP A 339 -14.73 -21.12 -6.96
C ASP A 339 -13.41 -21.89 -6.84
N GLY A 340 -13.06 -22.76 -7.80
CA GLY A 340 -11.89 -23.64 -7.70
C GLY A 340 -10.55 -23.00 -8.09
N GLN A 341 -10.56 -22.00 -8.98
CA GLN A 341 -9.33 -21.44 -9.55
C GLN A 341 -8.64 -20.43 -8.62
N LEU A 342 -9.41 -19.68 -7.82
CA LEU A 342 -8.88 -18.71 -6.85
C LEU A 342 -8.07 -19.38 -5.73
N THR A 343 -8.47 -20.58 -5.30
CA THR A 343 -7.82 -21.32 -4.22
C THR A 343 -6.40 -21.75 -4.60
N VAL A 344 -6.20 -22.19 -5.86
CA VAL A 344 -4.91 -22.70 -6.36
C VAL A 344 -3.87 -21.59 -6.47
N THR A 345 -4.26 -20.41 -6.98
CA THR A 345 -3.35 -19.26 -7.11
C THR A 345 -2.92 -18.70 -5.73
N VAL A 346 -3.81 -18.73 -4.75
CA VAL A 346 -3.52 -18.30 -3.37
C VAL A 346 -2.53 -19.26 -2.68
N GLU A 347 -2.66 -20.58 -2.89
CA GLU A 347 -1.73 -21.59 -2.34
C GLU A 347 -0.31 -21.46 -2.90
N ILE A 348 -0.18 -21.18 -4.20
CA ILE A 348 1.13 -21.01 -4.86
C ILE A 348 1.83 -19.74 -4.35
N ALA A 349 1.11 -18.63 -4.19
CA ALA A 349 1.67 -17.37 -3.70
C ALA A 349 2.15 -17.48 -2.24
N THR A 350 1.36 -18.10 -1.36
CA THR A 350 1.73 -18.31 0.05
C THR A 350 2.91 -19.28 0.22
N SER A 351 2.99 -20.33 -0.60
CA SER A 351 4.13 -21.27 -0.60
C SER A 351 5.45 -20.59 -0.97
N ARG A 352 5.42 -19.68 -1.95
CA ARG A 352 6.62 -18.97 -2.44
C ARG A 352 7.16 -17.94 -1.45
N GLU A 353 6.27 -17.31 -0.67
CA GLU A 353 6.67 -16.35 0.39
C GLU A 353 7.21 -17.05 1.64
N ASN A 354 6.62 -18.19 2.04
CA ASN A 354 7.16 -19.02 3.12
C ASN A 354 8.57 -19.55 2.80
N THR A 355 8.85 -19.85 1.53
CA THR A 355 10.18 -20.29 1.07
C THR A 355 11.22 -19.16 1.11
N ARG A 356 10.81 -17.89 1.02
CA ARG A 356 11.72 -16.73 1.17
C ARG A 356 12.07 -16.44 2.63
N LEU A 357 11.20 -16.81 3.57
CA LEU A 357 11.39 -16.59 5.00
C LEU A 357 12.19 -17.71 5.68
N SER A 358 12.34 -18.87 5.04
CA SER A 358 13.17 -19.98 5.52
C SER A 358 14.58 -19.93 4.92
N LEU A 359 15.38 -18.93 5.32
CA LEU A 359 16.84 -19.02 5.12
C LEU A 359 17.41 -20.13 6.03
N PRO A 360 18.30 -21.01 5.53
CA PRO A 360 18.87 -22.07 6.34
C PRO A 360 19.76 -21.47 7.42
N VAL A 361 19.49 -21.84 8.67
CA VAL A 361 20.38 -21.62 9.81
C VAL A 361 21.73 -22.24 9.44
N ARG A 362 22.76 -21.41 9.27
CA ARG A 362 24.14 -21.88 9.17
C ARG A 362 24.45 -22.66 10.44
N GLN A 363 24.61 -23.97 10.32
CA GLN A 363 25.26 -24.77 11.34
C GLN A 363 26.74 -24.36 11.34
N GLU A 364 27.17 -23.70 12.40
CA GLU A 364 28.59 -23.50 12.69
C GLU A 364 29.19 -24.87 13.03
N GLY A 365 30.30 -25.18 12.35
CA GLY A 365 31.16 -26.32 12.62
C GLY A 365 32.49 -25.86 13.20
#